data_AF-A0A965PFV7-F1
#
_entry.id   AF-A0A965PFV7-F1
#
_cell.length_a   1.000
_cell.length_b   1.000
_cell.length_c   1.000
_cell.angle_alpha   90.00
_cell.angle_beta   90.00
_cell.angle_gamma   90.00
#
_symmetry.space_group_name_H-M   'P 1'
#
loop_
_entity.id
_entity.type
_entity.pdbx_description
1 polymer ?
#
loop_
_entity_poly.entity_id
_entity_poly.type
_entity_poly.pdbx_seq_one_letter_code
_entity_poly.pdbx_strand_id
1 'polypeptide(L)'
;MKSYYPARPVGAAEAPWSETYNEWAIEPKANGWRGWFDQKEGIAYNRHGKIASNAPLMFERLATAGIKSRFIDCEIMGMREKRGLGTIIVIDAFDPDNPKPYAQRVKEFEEIEAATFELKQNSLLRMPRLNHKNLKAVWEEMNFQNRGGLVWEGFVMKKDEPYPFVTNPSYCSLPWHKWRIL
;
A
#
# COMPACT_ATOMS: atom_id res chain seq x y z
N MET A 1 -17.81 3.66 -19.04
CA MET A 1 -16.56 4.16 -18.41
C MET A 1 -15.89 2.98 -17.73
N LYS A 2 -14.62 2.65 -18.03
CA LYS A 2 -13.92 1.56 -17.32
C LYS A 2 -13.70 2.02 -15.87
N SER A 3 -14.29 1.32 -14.91
CA SER A 3 -14.05 1.57 -13.49
C SER A 3 -12.77 0.85 -13.09
N TYR A 4 -11.75 1.62 -12.69
CA TYR A 4 -10.48 1.09 -12.20
C TYR A 4 -10.51 1.07 -10.68
N TYR A 5 -10.45 -0.12 -10.09
CA TYR A 5 -10.36 -0.30 -8.64
C TYR A 5 -8.92 -0.67 -8.23
N PRO A 6 -8.50 -0.32 -7.00
CA PRO A 6 -7.19 -0.70 -6.49
C PRO A 6 -7.04 -2.23 -6.45
N ALA A 7 -5.82 -2.69 -6.70
CA ALA A 7 -5.41 -4.09 -6.61
C ALA A 7 -5.64 -4.65 -5.21
N ARG A 8 -5.95 -5.96 -5.15
CA ARG A 8 -6.31 -6.64 -3.90
C ARG A 8 -5.51 -7.91 -3.74
N PRO A 9 -4.58 -7.99 -2.77
CA PRO A 9 -3.78 -9.19 -2.63
C PRO A 9 -4.63 -10.39 -2.18
N VAL A 10 -4.38 -11.54 -2.81
CA VAL A 10 -4.89 -12.85 -2.38
C VAL A 10 -4.14 -13.34 -1.13
N GLY A 11 -4.74 -14.22 -0.34
CA GLY A 11 -4.04 -14.85 0.79
C GLY A 11 -2.85 -15.68 0.29
N ALA A 12 -1.70 -15.52 0.94
CA ALA A 12 -0.49 -16.28 0.63
C ALA A 12 -0.62 -17.72 1.15
N ALA A 13 -0.22 -18.70 0.34
CA ALA A 13 -0.14 -20.12 0.74
C ALA A 13 1.14 -20.43 1.53
N GLU A 14 2.19 -19.65 1.31
CA GLU A 14 3.50 -19.80 1.94
C GLU A 14 3.91 -18.51 2.66
N ALA A 15 4.81 -18.65 3.64
CA ALA A 15 5.34 -17.52 4.38
C ALA A 15 6.23 -16.61 3.50
N PRO A 16 6.35 -15.31 3.78
CA PRO A 16 7.08 -14.36 2.94
C PRO A 16 8.57 -14.63 2.79
N TRP A 17 9.17 -15.36 3.74
CA TRP A 17 10.58 -15.79 3.72
C TRP A 17 10.79 -17.13 3.00
N SER A 18 9.78 -17.70 2.35
CA SER A 18 9.97 -18.89 1.52
C SER A 18 10.62 -18.54 0.18
N GLU A 19 11.19 -19.56 -0.47
CA GLU A 19 11.85 -19.43 -1.78
C GLU A 19 10.89 -18.92 -2.87
N THR A 20 9.60 -19.23 -2.74
CA THR A 20 8.52 -18.76 -3.64
C THR A 20 8.53 -17.24 -3.81
N TYR A 21 8.95 -16.48 -2.79
CA TYR A 21 8.95 -15.01 -2.81
C TYR A 21 10.35 -14.37 -2.91
N ASN A 22 11.43 -15.14 -3.15
CA ASN A 22 12.80 -14.60 -3.22
C ASN A 22 12.93 -13.41 -4.19
N GLU A 23 12.30 -13.52 -5.36
CA GLU A 23 12.37 -12.51 -6.43
C GLU A 23 11.21 -11.50 -6.40
N TRP A 24 10.34 -11.56 -5.38
CA TRP A 24 9.20 -10.68 -5.27
C TRP A 24 9.56 -9.44 -4.46
N ALA A 25 8.88 -8.33 -4.71
CA ALA A 25 8.95 -7.19 -3.82
C ALA A 25 8.12 -7.48 -2.57
N ILE A 26 8.72 -7.25 -1.39
CA ILE A 26 8.07 -7.53 -0.11
C ILE A 26 8.00 -6.23 0.69
N GLU A 27 6.80 -5.91 1.13
CA GLU A 27 6.45 -4.69 1.84
C GLU A 27 5.75 -5.04 3.16
N PRO A 28 5.88 -4.23 4.22
CA PRO A 28 5.05 -4.41 5.39
C PRO A 28 3.59 -4.05 5.06
N LYS A 29 2.65 -4.73 5.72
CA LYS A 29 1.22 -4.52 5.53
C LYS A 29 0.69 -3.63 6.65
N ALA A 30 0.42 -2.37 6.34
CA ALA A 30 -0.20 -1.45 7.30
C ALA A 30 -1.71 -1.77 7.48
N ASN A 31 -2.20 -1.65 8.71
CA ASN A 31 -3.61 -1.80 9.09
C ASN A 31 -4.35 -0.46 8.98
N GLY A 32 -4.33 0.12 7.79
CA GLY A 32 -5.00 1.38 7.46
C GLY A 32 -6.39 1.21 6.86
N TRP A 33 -6.92 2.33 6.38
CA TRP A 33 -8.03 2.34 5.42
C TRP A 33 -7.48 2.60 4.03
N ARG A 34 -7.77 1.69 3.11
CA ARG A 34 -7.36 1.80 1.70
C ARG A 34 -8.00 3.00 1.01
N GLY A 35 -7.17 3.90 0.49
CA GLY A 35 -7.53 5.04 -0.35
C GLY A 35 -7.05 4.87 -1.79
N TRP A 36 -7.80 5.46 -2.73
CA TRP A 36 -7.54 5.42 -4.16
C TRP A 36 -7.77 6.80 -4.76
N PHE A 37 -6.69 7.50 -5.12
CA PHE A 37 -6.76 8.90 -5.56
C PHE A 37 -6.60 9.01 -7.06
N ASP A 38 -7.60 9.53 -7.77
CA ASP A 38 -7.50 9.89 -9.18
C ASP A 38 -7.00 11.33 -9.31
N GLN A 39 -5.73 11.49 -9.64
CA GLN A 39 -5.10 12.81 -9.80
C GLN A 39 -5.69 13.60 -10.98
N LYS A 40 -6.17 12.91 -12.02
CA LYS A 40 -6.70 13.55 -13.23
C LYS A 40 -8.04 14.20 -12.96
N GLU A 41 -8.94 13.45 -12.31
CA GLU A 41 -10.28 13.94 -11.99
C GLU A 41 -10.31 14.74 -10.69
N GLY A 42 -9.25 14.64 -9.88
CA GLY A 42 -9.22 15.19 -8.53
C GLY A 42 -10.34 14.58 -7.68
N ILE A 43 -10.41 13.25 -7.61
CA ILE A 43 -11.41 12.53 -6.80
C ILE A 43 -10.72 11.43 -5.99
N ALA A 44 -11.06 11.34 -4.71
CA ALA A 44 -10.56 10.30 -3.82
C ALA A 44 -11.66 9.28 -3.51
N TYR A 45 -11.35 8.01 -3.75
CA TYR A 45 -12.24 6.88 -3.54
C TYR A 45 -11.73 5.98 -2.42
N ASN A 46 -12.65 5.23 -1.81
CA ASN A 46 -12.31 4.10 -0.97
C ASN A 46 -12.11 2.83 -1.81
N ARG A 47 -11.71 1.72 -1.17
CA ARG A 47 -11.54 0.42 -1.83
C ARG A 47 -12.75 -0.13 -2.60
N HIS A 48 -13.96 0.41 -2.40
CA HIS A 48 -15.18 -0.02 -3.11
C HIS A 48 -15.52 0.92 -4.28
N GLY A 49 -14.67 1.90 -4.58
CA GLY A 49 -14.89 2.91 -5.62
C GLY A 49 -15.98 3.92 -5.27
N LYS A 50 -16.35 4.04 -3.99
CA LYS A 50 -17.20 5.15 -3.51
C LYS A 50 -16.32 6.30 -3.07
N ILE A 51 -16.82 7.53 -3.11
CA ILE A 51 -16.10 8.70 -2.57
C ILE A 51 -15.69 8.42 -1.12
N ALA A 52 -14.41 8.64 -0.81
CA ALA A 52 -13.88 8.40 0.52
C ALA A 52 -14.31 9.53 1.48
N SER A 53 -14.71 9.18 2.70
CA SER A 53 -14.93 10.16 3.79
C SER A 53 -13.67 10.96 4.13
N ASN A 54 -12.50 10.35 3.88
CA ASN A 54 -11.18 10.93 4.13
C ASN A 54 -10.61 11.63 2.88
N ALA A 55 -11.43 11.90 1.86
CA ALA A 55 -10.98 12.57 0.65
C ALA A 55 -10.23 13.88 0.93
N PRO A 56 -10.67 14.79 1.82
CA PRO A 56 -9.93 16.03 2.12
C PRO A 56 -8.48 15.78 2.54
N LEU A 57 -8.23 14.80 3.40
CA LEU A 57 -6.88 14.43 3.83
C LEU A 57 -6.04 13.88 2.67
N MET A 58 -6.66 13.08 1.80
CA MET A 58 -5.99 12.56 0.59
C MET A 58 -5.56 13.70 -0.34
N PHE A 59 -6.43 14.67 -0.61
CA PHE A 59 -6.06 15.84 -1.40
C PHE A 59 -4.91 16.61 -0.75
N GLU A 60 -5.04 16.93 0.54
CA GLU A 60 -4.06 17.72 1.28
C GLU A 60 -2.67 17.08 1.26
N ARG A 61 -2.58 15.75 1.38
CA ARG A 61 -1.30 15.03 1.41
C ARG A 61 -0.78 14.63 0.03
N LEU A 62 -1.64 14.30 -0.94
CA LEU A 62 -1.21 13.70 -2.20
C LEU A 62 -1.08 14.70 -3.36
N ALA A 63 -1.73 15.86 -3.31
CA ALA A 63 -1.73 16.82 -4.43
C ALA A 63 -0.32 17.31 -4.80
N THR A 64 0.62 17.30 -3.86
CA THR A 64 2.01 17.76 -4.04
C THR A 64 3.03 16.62 -3.99
N ALA A 65 2.58 15.35 -4.04
CA ALA A 65 3.46 14.19 -3.90
C ALA A 65 4.44 13.99 -5.06
N GLY A 66 4.26 14.70 -6.19
CA GLY A 66 5.14 14.60 -7.36
C GLY A 66 5.01 13.30 -8.17
N ILE A 67 4.04 12.44 -7.82
CA ILE A 67 3.76 11.18 -8.50
C ILE A 67 3.10 11.47 -9.85
N LYS A 68 3.60 10.85 -10.92
CA LYS A 68 3.18 11.17 -12.30
C LYS A 68 2.00 10.30 -12.77
N SER A 69 1.90 9.08 -12.26
CA SER A 69 0.82 8.16 -12.57
C SER A 69 -0.55 8.74 -12.21
N ARG A 70 -1.56 8.51 -13.05
CA ARG A 70 -2.92 9.02 -12.82
C ARG A 70 -3.48 8.67 -11.44
N PHE A 71 -3.30 7.42 -11.00
CA PHE A 71 -3.83 6.94 -9.75
C PHE A 71 -2.74 6.78 -8.69
N ILE A 72 -3.03 7.23 -7.47
CA ILE A 72 -2.21 6.96 -6.29
C ILE A 72 -2.96 6.00 -5.38
N ASP A 73 -2.26 4.95 -4.99
CA ASP A 73 -2.75 3.91 -4.11
C ASP A 73 -2.15 4.09 -2.72
N CYS A 74 -2.99 4.16 -1.68
CA CYS A 74 -2.49 4.50 -0.34
C CYS A 74 -3.23 3.80 0.81
N GLU A 75 -2.58 3.73 1.96
CA GLU A 75 -3.21 3.41 3.24
C GLU A 75 -3.33 4.68 4.09
N ILE A 76 -4.53 4.93 4.59
CA ILE A 76 -4.86 6.05 5.47
C ILE A 76 -4.79 5.54 6.92
N MET A 77 -3.88 6.09 7.69
CA MET A 77 -3.57 5.65 9.05
C MET A 77 -4.42 6.41 10.08
N GLY A 78 -4.47 5.93 11.33
CA GLY A 78 -5.25 6.55 12.41
C GLY A 78 -6.72 6.12 12.53
N MET A 79 -7.25 5.39 11.54
CA MET A 79 -8.68 5.06 11.48
C MET A 79 -9.07 3.80 12.26
N ARG A 80 -8.15 2.86 12.45
CA ARG A 80 -8.34 1.63 13.22
C ARG A 80 -7.63 1.70 14.56
N GLU A 81 -6.34 2.04 14.48
CA GLU A 81 -5.50 2.38 15.62
C GLU A 81 -5.28 3.89 15.62
N LYS A 82 -5.27 4.54 16.79
CA LYS A 82 -5.00 5.99 16.89
C LYS A 82 -3.56 6.38 16.51
N ARG A 83 -2.68 5.40 16.25
CA ARG A 83 -1.28 5.60 15.84
C ARG A 83 -1.21 6.06 14.38
N GLY A 84 -0.36 7.05 14.11
CA GLY A 84 -0.21 7.65 12.78
C GLY A 84 -1.44 8.43 12.31
N LEU A 85 -2.21 9.03 13.22
CA LEU A 85 -3.35 9.86 12.84
C LEU A 85 -2.94 10.97 11.87
N GLY A 86 -3.75 11.17 10.81
CA GLY A 86 -3.49 12.16 9.78
C GLY A 86 -2.37 11.76 8.79
N THR A 87 -1.86 10.53 8.87
CA THR A 87 -0.80 10.05 7.99
C THR A 87 -1.34 9.22 6.83
N ILE A 88 -0.78 9.46 5.65
CA ILE A 88 -1.01 8.64 4.46
C ILE A 88 0.29 7.94 4.10
N ILE A 89 0.21 6.63 3.85
CA ILE A 89 1.31 5.84 3.32
C ILE A 89 0.99 5.50 1.86
N VAL A 90 1.77 6.01 0.92
CA VAL A 90 1.72 5.61 -0.49
C VAL A 90 2.21 4.17 -0.60
N ILE A 91 1.42 3.31 -1.20
CA ILE A 91 1.73 1.88 -1.35
C ILE A 91 1.92 1.48 -2.81
N ASP A 92 1.42 2.26 -3.77
CA ASP A 92 1.69 2.07 -5.20
C ASP A 92 1.20 3.29 -6.00
N ALA A 93 1.48 3.27 -7.30
CA ALA A 93 0.98 4.24 -8.28
C ALA A 93 0.53 3.49 -9.53
N PHE A 94 -0.45 3.99 -10.27
CA PHE A 94 -0.99 3.31 -11.45
C PHE A 94 -1.40 4.27 -12.55
N ASP A 95 -0.95 4.00 -13.76
CA ASP A 95 -1.39 4.68 -14.97
C ASP A 95 -1.93 3.65 -15.98
N PRO A 96 -3.24 3.65 -16.30
CA PRO A 96 -3.81 2.72 -17.28
C PRO A 96 -3.28 2.97 -18.69
N ASP A 97 -2.84 4.19 -19.01
CA ASP A 97 -2.35 4.57 -20.34
C ASP A 97 -0.84 4.29 -20.48
N ASN A 98 -0.14 4.03 -19.37
CA ASN A 98 1.27 3.68 -19.32
C ASN A 98 1.56 2.60 -18.26
N PRO A 99 1.16 1.34 -18.50
CA PRO A 99 1.28 0.26 -17.53
C PRO A 99 2.75 -0.14 -17.31
N LYS A 100 3.35 0.32 -16.22
CA LYS A 100 4.74 0.02 -15.85
C LYS A 100 4.85 -1.16 -14.87
N PRO A 101 5.92 -1.96 -14.92
CA PRO A 101 6.23 -2.95 -13.89
C PRO A 101 6.48 -2.29 -12.52
N TYR A 102 6.27 -3.05 -11.44
CA TYR A 102 6.28 -2.53 -10.06
C TYR A 102 7.55 -1.74 -9.72
N ALA A 103 8.73 -2.25 -10.08
CA ALA A 103 10.00 -1.61 -9.80
C ALA A 103 10.10 -0.21 -10.42
N GLN A 104 9.46 0.03 -11.56
CA GLN A 104 9.41 1.36 -12.18
C GLN A 104 8.36 2.28 -11.55
N ARG A 105 7.25 1.73 -11.06
CA ARG A 105 6.21 2.52 -10.37
C ARG A 105 6.70 3.05 -9.03
N VAL A 106 7.49 2.25 -8.30
CA VAL A 106 8.10 2.66 -7.02
C VAL A 106 9.00 3.88 -7.17
N LYS A 107 9.72 4.01 -8.29
CA LYS A 107 10.57 5.18 -8.57
C LYS A 107 9.81 6.50 -8.60
N GLU A 108 8.49 6.47 -8.86
CA GLU A 108 7.69 7.70 -8.87
C GLU A 108 7.47 8.29 -7.48
N PHE A 109 7.68 7.50 -6.43
CA PHE A 109 7.46 7.92 -5.06
C PHE A 109 8.62 7.58 -4.13
N GLU A 110 9.78 7.15 -4.64
CA GLU A 110 10.91 6.67 -3.82
C GLU A 110 11.54 7.74 -2.93
N GLU A 111 11.46 9.00 -3.36
CA GLU A 111 11.92 10.19 -2.62
C GLU A 111 11.04 10.54 -1.42
N ILE A 112 9.80 10.01 -1.35
CA ILE A 112 8.95 10.17 -0.17
C ILE A 112 9.60 9.40 0.99
N GLU A 113 9.57 9.98 2.19
CA GLU A 113 10.10 9.33 3.40
C GLU A 113 9.44 7.95 3.61
N ALA A 114 10.26 6.93 3.85
CA ALA A 114 9.77 5.58 4.10
C ALA A 114 9.11 5.48 5.48
N ALA A 115 7.97 4.80 5.56
CA ALA A 115 7.33 4.49 6.82
C ALA A 115 8.21 3.58 7.69
N THR A 116 8.41 3.97 8.94
CA THR A 116 9.05 3.16 9.97
C THR A 116 7.98 2.51 10.85
N PHE A 117 8.36 1.57 11.72
CA PHE A 117 7.39 0.94 12.62
C PHE A 117 6.69 1.93 13.55
N GLU A 118 7.38 3.00 13.94
CA GLU A 118 6.83 4.12 14.68
C GLU A 118 6.32 5.19 13.72
N LEU A 119 5.04 5.07 13.34
CA LEU A 119 4.43 5.99 12.39
C LEU A 119 4.35 7.42 12.93
N LYS A 120 5.03 8.33 12.23
CA LYS A 120 4.82 9.78 12.36
C LYS A 120 3.35 10.12 12.09
N GLN A 121 2.81 11.08 12.83
CA GLN A 121 1.48 11.64 12.60
C GLN A 121 1.51 12.74 11.54
N ASN A 122 0.36 13.05 10.95
CA ASN A 122 0.17 14.14 9.99
C ASN A 122 1.14 14.15 8.81
N SER A 123 1.66 12.98 8.41
CA SER A 123 2.77 12.86 7.47
C SER A 123 2.34 12.25 6.13
N LEU A 124 3.10 12.50 5.07
CA LEU A 124 3.08 11.70 3.86
C LEU A 124 4.30 10.78 3.88
N LEU A 125 4.06 9.48 3.80
CA LEU A 125 5.10 8.45 3.81
C LEU A 125 4.93 7.54 2.60
N ARG A 126 5.94 6.73 2.30
CA ARG A 126 5.82 5.57 1.39
C ARG A 126 6.02 4.26 2.12
N MET A 127 5.51 3.19 1.54
CA MET A 127 5.80 1.86 2.03
C MET A 127 7.28 1.50 1.77
N PRO A 128 8.03 1.01 2.77
CA PRO A 128 9.39 0.54 2.54
C PRO A 128 9.39 -0.80 1.80
N ARG A 129 10.42 -1.01 0.98
CA ARG A 129 10.78 -2.35 0.48
C ARG A 129 11.69 -3.04 1.48
N LEU A 130 11.40 -4.29 1.75
CA LEU A 130 12.13 -5.11 2.70
C LEU A 130 13.09 -6.04 1.98
N ASN A 131 14.24 -6.30 2.61
CA ASN A 131 15.15 -7.33 2.15
C ASN A 131 14.67 -8.70 2.63
N HIS A 132 14.56 -9.67 1.71
CA HIS A 132 14.08 -11.02 1.99
C HIS A 132 14.81 -11.69 3.17
N LYS A 133 16.13 -11.50 3.26
CA LYS A 133 16.96 -12.08 4.33
C LYS A 133 16.61 -11.60 5.74
N ASN A 134 15.94 -10.44 5.86
CA ASN A 134 15.62 -9.81 7.14
C ASN A 134 14.16 -10.05 7.58
N LEU A 135 13.32 -10.72 6.77
CA LEU A 135 11.87 -10.75 6.99
C LEU A 135 11.45 -11.37 8.32
N LYS A 136 12.18 -12.37 8.82
CA LYS A 136 11.89 -12.96 10.14
C LYS A 136 12.13 -11.97 11.29
N ALA A 137 13.23 -11.22 11.24
CA ALA A 137 13.50 -10.16 12.23
C ALA A 137 12.47 -9.02 12.13
N VAL A 138 12.09 -8.64 10.90
CA VAL A 138 11.04 -7.64 10.66
C VAL A 138 9.68 -8.12 11.21
N TRP A 139 9.37 -9.42 11.09
CA TRP A 139 8.17 -10.02 11.66
C TRP A 139 8.16 -9.99 13.19
N GLU A 140 9.28 -10.29 13.83
CA GLU A 140 9.43 -10.18 15.29
C GLU A 140 9.22 -8.74 15.77
N GLU A 141 9.82 -7.77 15.07
CA GLU A 141 9.66 -6.35 15.37
C GLU A 141 8.22 -5.88 15.18
N MET A 142 7.52 -6.31 14.11
CA MET A 142 6.09 -6.03 13.95
C MET A 142 5.27 -6.53 15.14
N ASN A 143 5.51 -7.78 15.57
CA ASN A 143 4.81 -8.37 16.72
C ASN A 143 5.09 -7.58 18.01
N PHE A 144 6.33 -7.15 18.23
CA PHE A 144 6.69 -6.29 19.36
C PHE A 144 5.93 -4.95 19.32
N GLN A 145 5.97 -4.28 18.17
CA GLN A 145 5.37 -2.97 17.97
C GLN A 145 3.84 -2.98 18.04
N ASN A 146 3.21 -4.13 17.73
CA ASN A 146 1.76 -4.31 17.79
C ASN A 146 1.20 -4.53 19.20
N ARG A 147 2.05 -4.68 20.24
CA ARG A 147 1.59 -4.84 21.63
C ARG A 147 0.73 -3.67 22.14
N GLY A 148 0.83 -2.50 21.51
CA GLY A 148 0.03 -1.31 21.81
C GLY A 148 -1.06 -0.98 20.78
N GLY A 149 -1.43 -1.93 19.91
CA GLY A 149 -2.40 -1.74 18.83
C GLY A 149 -1.88 -2.29 17.50
N LEU A 150 -2.74 -2.91 16.70
CA LEU A 150 -2.36 -3.60 15.46
C LEU A 150 -2.12 -2.59 14.34
N VAL A 151 -0.89 -2.07 14.23
CA VAL A 151 -0.51 -1.11 13.17
C VAL A 151 0.00 -1.83 11.93
N TRP A 152 0.77 -2.90 12.12
CA TRP A 152 1.38 -3.68 11.05
C TRP A 152 0.79 -5.08 11.05
N GLU A 153 -0.12 -5.38 10.14
CA GLU A 153 -0.85 -6.65 10.11
C GLU A 153 -0.11 -7.78 9.38
N GLY A 154 1.12 -7.56 8.91
CA GLY A 154 1.96 -8.59 8.28
C GLY A 154 2.70 -8.07 7.05
N PHE A 155 2.62 -8.79 5.92
CA PHE A 155 3.35 -8.48 4.69
C PHE A 155 2.46 -8.50 3.45
N VAL A 156 2.86 -7.75 2.43
CA VAL A 156 2.36 -7.83 1.06
C VAL A 156 3.53 -8.18 0.15
N MET A 157 3.34 -9.19 -0.71
CA MET A 157 4.33 -9.63 -1.69
C MET A 157 3.79 -9.33 -3.09
N LYS A 158 4.57 -8.63 -3.92
CA LYS A 158 4.17 -8.18 -5.25
C LYS A 158 5.17 -8.66 -6.29
N LYS A 159 4.68 -9.29 -7.36
CA LYS A 159 5.51 -9.56 -8.55
C LYS A 159 5.91 -8.26 -9.24
N ASP A 160 7.05 -8.29 -9.94
CA ASP A 160 7.49 -7.18 -10.78
C ASP A 160 6.73 -7.12 -12.13
N GLU A 161 5.40 -6.97 -12.02
CA GLU A 161 4.46 -6.94 -13.13
C GLU A 161 3.70 -5.60 -13.13
N PRO A 162 3.02 -5.25 -14.25
CA PRO A 162 2.10 -4.12 -14.28
C PRO A 162 1.05 -4.16 -13.17
N TYR A 163 0.57 -2.99 -12.77
CA TYR A 163 -0.38 -2.88 -11.66
C TYR A 163 -1.64 -3.69 -11.96
N PRO A 164 -1.99 -4.70 -11.14
CA PRO A 164 -3.09 -5.62 -11.45
C PRO A 164 -4.42 -5.04 -10.97
N PHE A 165 -4.86 -3.95 -11.61
CA PHE A 165 -6.14 -3.32 -11.31
C PHE A 165 -7.28 -4.33 -11.48
N VAL A 166 -8.36 -4.13 -10.73
CA VAL A 166 -9.54 -4.99 -10.82
C VAL A 166 -10.71 -4.19 -11.38
N THR A 167 -11.60 -4.85 -12.10
CA THR A 167 -12.88 -4.29 -12.59
C THR A 167 -14.05 -4.66 -11.68
N ASN A 168 -13.85 -5.65 -10.80
CA ASN A 168 -14.79 -6.06 -9.76
C ASN A 168 -14.12 -5.86 -8.39
N PRO A 169 -14.68 -5.04 -7.49
CA PRO A 169 -14.09 -4.83 -6.18
C PRO A 169 -14.03 -6.13 -5.36
N SER A 170 -14.81 -7.17 -5.63
CA SER A 170 -14.72 -8.44 -4.90
C SER A 170 -13.56 -9.34 -5.37
N TYR A 171 -12.91 -9.03 -6.49
CA TYR A 171 -11.83 -9.85 -7.04
C TYR A 171 -10.48 -9.59 -6.36
N CYS A 172 -9.64 -10.63 -6.27
CA CYS A 172 -8.26 -10.53 -5.78
C CYS A 172 -7.26 -10.71 -6.92
N SER A 173 -6.25 -9.86 -6.95
CA SER A 173 -5.14 -9.86 -7.90
C SER A 173 -4.18 -11.00 -7.59
N LEU A 174 -4.09 -12.01 -8.47
CA LEU A 174 -3.18 -13.15 -8.32
C LEU A 174 -1.69 -12.78 -8.25
N PRO A 175 -1.18 -11.71 -8.92
CA PRO A 175 0.22 -11.32 -8.81
C PRO A 175 0.62 -10.73 -7.45
N TRP A 176 -0.34 -10.50 -6.55
CA TRP A 176 -0.12 -9.85 -5.26
C TRP A 176 -0.64 -10.74 -4.13
N HIS A 177 0.22 -11.07 -3.18
CA HIS A 177 -0.11 -11.95 -2.06
C HIS A 177 -0.04 -11.17 -0.74
N LYS A 178 -0.80 -11.61 0.28
CA LYS A 178 -0.73 -11.08 1.64
C LYS A 178 -0.52 -12.20 2.66
N TRP A 179 0.36 -11.94 3.61
CA TRP A 179 0.57 -12.78 4.78
C TRP A 179 0.24 -11.97 6.03
N ARG A 180 -0.49 -12.53 6.99
CA ARG A 180 -0.97 -11.79 8.16
C ARG A 180 -0.48 -12.37 9.47
N ILE A 181 -0.17 -11.47 10.40
CA ILE A 181 -0.06 -11.78 11.83
C ILE A 181 -1.49 -12.04 12.29
N LEU A 182 -1.80 -13.28 12.67
CA LEU A 182 -3.10 -13.67 13.20
C LEU A 182 -3.15 -13.37 14.70
#